data_AF-E3H3X3-F1
#
_entry.id   AF-E3H3X3-F1
#
_cell.length_a   1.000
_cell.length_b   1.000
_cell.length_c   1.000
_cell.angle_alpha   90.00
_cell.angle_beta   90.00
_cell.angle_gamma   90.00
#
_symmetry.space_group_name_H-M   'P 1'
#
loop_
_entity.id
_entity.type
_entity.pdbx_description
1 polymer ?
#
loop_
_entity_poly.entity_id
_entity_poly.type
_entity_poly.pdbx_seq_one_letter_code
_entity_poly.pdbx_strand_id
1 'polypeptide(L)'
;MVPSRDIPAADSTDNARSRILDGTRIPVTSRRQKVVADNVKNDWDLRSEKVQKNQVAAYDEMRRRCPVAHDEFMGYSVFKNADVQHVLDHPDIYSNVVSTRHIAVPNGMDAPEHTTFRAVNDKYFTSERLREFEPKIREVVKNLVADLPRGTEVNVMDGFAQAYAMRIQNAFMGWPASLEKPLIEWIEKNREATLRRDREQIGKVALEFDTYIRELLDARREQAAAGNPQDVTAELLTDTVQLPDQEPRTMTDEEIVSLIRNWTVGELSTVSACAGIIVNFLARNPQEQARLRESLGEGHAEIAAAVEEIMRLEDPLVTNRRVTTEDTVLGGRTIPANSRVTINWSSANRDEDAFEDALTYNPHRDQSRNLVYGDGIHVCPGAPLARLELRLLMEELLKATKSIVPGDESDAPATENATYPISGYSTVRVVFG
;
A
#
# COMPACT_ATOMS: atom_id res chain seq x y z
N MET A 1 26.16 4.62 -61.35
CA MET A 1 26.06 3.20 -61.76
C MET A 1 25.20 2.48 -60.73
N VAL A 2 24.13 1.87 -61.22
CA VAL A 2 23.04 1.06 -60.61
C VAL A 2 23.59 -0.06 -59.69
N PRO A 3 22.86 -0.72 -58.72
CA PRO A 3 21.42 -0.68 -58.39
C PRO A 3 20.99 -0.57 -56.90
N SER A 4 19.72 -0.19 -56.75
CA SER A 4 18.68 -0.72 -55.83
C SER A 4 18.98 -2.08 -55.17
N ARG A 5 18.77 -2.18 -53.84
CA ARG A 5 18.59 -3.45 -53.14
C ARG A 5 17.38 -3.40 -52.21
N ASP A 6 16.52 -4.37 -52.45
CA ASP A 6 15.29 -4.68 -51.74
C ASP A 6 15.51 -4.98 -50.25
N ILE A 7 14.51 -4.58 -49.46
CA ILE A 7 14.32 -4.97 -48.05
C ILE A 7 13.48 -6.26 -48.05
N PRO A 8 13.95 -7.39 -47.49
CA PRO A 8 13.07 -8.46 -47.07
C PRO A 8 12.65 -8.30 -45.60
N ALA A 9 11.39 -8.63 -45.37
CA ALA A 9 10.68 -8.58 -44.10
C ALA A 9 11.32 -9.45 -42.99
N ALA A 10 11.06 -9.04 -41.76
CA ALA A 10 11.42 -9.72 -40.53
C ALA A 10 10.77 -11.12 -40.46
N ASP A 11 11.58 -12.12 -40.10
CA ASP A 11 11.09 -13.40 -39.61
C ASP A 11 11.55 -13.55 -38.15
N SER A 12 10.56 -13.75 -37.28
CA SER A 12 10.69 -13.86 -35.84
C SER A 12 10.85 -15.33 -35.46
N THR A 13 12.01 -15.73 -34.98
CA THR A 13 12.15 -16.98 -34.22
C THR A 13 12.92 -16.72 -32.93
N ASP A 14 12.13 -16.62 -31.86
CA ASP A 14 12.49 -16.65 -30.46
C ASP A 14 13.18 -17.99 -30.15
N ASN A 15 14.41 -17.94 -29.62
CA ASN A 15 15.20 -19.12 -29.32
C ASN A 15 15.49 -19.16 -27.81
N ALA A 16 14.56 -19.80 -27.08
CA ALA A 16 14.68 -20.13 -25.67
C ALA A 16 15.90 -21.04 -25.43
N ARG A 17 16.87 -20.57 -24.65
CA ARG A 17 17.96 -21.43 -24.13
C ARG A 17 17.53 -22.04 -22.81
N SER A 18 17.23 -23.34 -22.84
CA SER A 18 17.06 -24.21 -21.68
C SER A 18 18.40 -24.49 -20.98
N ARG A 19 18.43 -24.49 -19.64
CA ARG A 19 19.37 -25.31 -18.85
C ARG A 19 18.56 -26.30 -18.02
N ILE A 20 18.93 -27.58 -18.13
CA ILE A 20 18.34 -28.72 -17.43
C ILE A 20 19.24 -29.04 -16.25
N LEU A 21 18.70 -29.09 -15.02
CA LEU A 21 19.22 -29.90 -13.92
C LEU A 21 18.04 -30.44 -13.09
N ASP A 22 18.11 -31.75 -12.83
CA ASP A 22 17.27 -32.63 -11.99
C ASP A 22 15.77 -32.89 -12.28
N GLY A 23 15.53 -33.91 -13.13
CA GLY A 23 15.24 -35.24 -12.58
C GLY A 23 13.83 -35.60 -12.11
N THR A 24 12.90 -34.67 -11.85
CA THR A 24 11.49 -35.05 -11.56
C THR A 24 10.50 -34.07 -12.19
N ARG A 25 10.05 -34.40 -13.40
CA ARG A 25 8.93 -33.71 -14.05
C ARG A 25 7.63 -34.15 -13.38
N ILE A 26 7.07 -33.32 -12.49
CA ILE A 26 5.61 -33.31 -12.32
C ILE A 26 5.06 -32.70 -13.62
N PRO A 27 4.22 -33.40 -14.39
CA PRO A 27 3.73 -32.88 -15.65
C PRO A 27 2.74 -31.74 -15.34
N VAL A 28 3.18 -30.49 -15.49
CA VAL A 28 2.25 -29.38 -15.72
C VAL A 28 1.70 -29.59 -17.13
N THR A 29 0.63 -30.38 -17.24
CA THR A 29 -0.12 -30.48 -18.48
C THR A 29 -0.66 -29.10 -18.78
N SER A 30 -0.12 -28.45 -19.81
CA SER A 30 -0.62 -27.22 -20.41
C SER A 30 -1.94 -27.43 -21.17
N ARG A 31 -2.87 -28.20 -20.59
CA ARG A 31 -4.26 -28.04 -20.94
C ARG A 31 -4.71 -26.72 -20.33
N ARG A 32 -4.73 -25.67 -21.15
CA ARG A 32 -5.79 -24.66 -21.04
C ARG A 32 -7.12 -25.40 -21.11
N GLN A 33 -7.56 -25.99 -20.00
CA GLN A 33 -8.99 -26.13 -19.78
C GLN A 33 -9.47 -24.69 -19.72
N LYS A 34 -10.26 -24.30 -20.73
CA LYS A 34 -11.36 -23.37 -20.53
C LYS A 34 -12.18 -23.92 -19.36
N VAL A 35 -11.76 -23.66 -18.13
CA VAL A 35 -12.58 -23.93 -16.95
C VAL A 35 -13.61 -22.81 -16.96
N VAL A 36 -14.77 -23.13 -17.53
CA VAL A 36 -16.10 -22.61 -17.16
C VAL A 36 -16.09 -21.16 -16.66
N ALA A 37 -15.81 -20.21 -17.54
CA ALA A 37 -16.18 -18.80 -17.32
C ALA A 37 -17.51 -18.47 -18.02
N ASP A 38 -18.39 -19.47 -18.14
CA ASP A 38 -19.72 -19.27 -18.67
C ASP A 38 -20.64 -18.81 -17.52
N ASN A 39 -20.97 -17.51 -17.53
CA ASN A 39 -22.08 -16.87 -16.80
C ASN A 39 -22.01 -16.75 -15.25
N VAL A 40 -20.88 -16.36 -14.65
CA VAL A 40 -20.97 -15.77 -13.30
C VAL A 40 -21.50 -14.34 -13.45
N LYS A 41 -22.79 -14.16 -13.17
CA LYS A 41 -23.42 -12.84 -13.18
C LYS A 41 -22.74 -11.93 -12.16
N ASN A 42 -22.37 -10.72 -12.56
CA ASN A 42 -21.86 -9.71 -11.63
C ASN A 42 -22.92 -9.42 -10.56
N ASP A 43 -22.55 -9.58 -9.28
CA ASP A 43 -23.40 -9.23 -8.15
C ASP A 43 -23.33 -7.73 -7.83
N TRP A 44 -22.26 -7.07 -8.29
CA TRP A 44 -21.97 -5.64 -8.13
C TRP A 44 -21.01 -5.15 -9.22
N ASP A 45 -20.79 -3.84 -9.30
CA ASP A 45 -19.82 -3.24 -10.23
C ASP A 45 -19.02 -2.15 -9.51
N LEU A 46 -17.77 -2.48 -9.16
CA LEU A 46 -16.83 -1.55 -8.55
C LEU A 46 -16.67 -0.27 -9.37
N ARG A 47 -16.72 -0.34 -10.70
CA ARG A 47 -16.45 0.80 -11.58
C ARG A 47 -17.69 1.65 -11.87
N SER A 48 -18.85 1.26 -11.37
CA SER A 48 -20.06 2.06 -11.53
C SER A 48 -19.89 3.43 -10.87
N GLU A 49 -20.50 4.46 -11.46
CA GLU A 49 -20.45 5.84 -10.95
C GLU A 49 -20.94 5.92 -9.49
N LYS A 50 -21.99 5.15 -9.15
CA LYS A 50 -22.51 5.04 -7.79
C LYS A 50 -21.42 4.61 -6.79
N VAL A 51 -20.66 3.56 -7.13
CA VAL A 51 -19.60 3.04 -6.25
C VAL A 51 -18.42 4.01 -6.20
N GLN A 52 -18.01 4.59 -7.34
CA GLN A 52 -16.88 5.52 -7.37
C GLN A 52 -17.17 6.83 -6.61
N LYS A 53 -18.43 7.29 -6.59
CA LYS A 53 -18.83 8.48 -5.83
C LYS A 53 -18.73 8.27 -4.31
N ASN A 54 -19.06 7.09 -3.82
CA ASN A 54 -18.95 6.75 -2.40
C ASN A 54 -18.70 5.25 -2.21
N GLN A 55 -17.42 4.91 -2.18
CA GLN A 55 -16.94 3.53 -2.09
C GLN A 55 -17.31 2.90 -0.76
N VAL A 56 -17.07 3.62 0.34
CA VAL A 56 -17.33 3.14 1.71
C VAL A 56 -18.81 2.76 1.87
N ALA A 57 -19.73 3.62 1.43
CA ALA A 57 -21.16 3.31 1.48
C ALA A 57 -21.54 2.09 0.62
N ALA A 58 -20.91 1.93 -0.54
CA ALA A 58 -21.11 0.74 -1.38
C ALA A 58 -20.58 -0.52 -0.69
N TYR A 59 -19.44 -0.46 -0.02
CA TYR A 59 -18.89 -1.60 0.72
C TYR A 59 -19.76 -1.97 1.93
N ASP A 60 -20.26 -0.97 2.66
CA ASP A 60 -21.22 -1.15 3.76
C ASP A 60 -22.53 -1.82 3.25
N GLU A 61 -23.03 -1.43 2.08
CA GLU A 61 -24.18 -2.07 1.43
C GLU A 61 -23.87 -3.53 1.05
N MET A 62 -22.73 -3.77 0.41
CA MET A 62 -22.32 -5.11 -0.04
C MET A 62 -22.11 -6.07 1.12
N ARG A 63 -21.48 -5.62 2.21
CA ARG A 63 -21.27 -6.42 3.43
C ARG A 63 -22.57 -7.02 3.98
N ARG A 64 -23.68 -6.27 3.90
CA ARG A 64 -24.99 -6.72 4.38
C ARG A 64 -25.77 -7.53 3.35
N ARG A 65 -25.63 -7.19 2.06
CA ARG A 65 -26.42 -7.79 0.97
C ARG A 65 -25.81 -9.05 0.37
N CYS A 66 -24.50 -9.04 0.14
CA CYS A 66 -23.76 -10.10 -0.54
C CYS A 66 -22.29 -10.04 -0.08
N PRO A 67 -21.96 -10.63 1.09
CA PRO A 67 -20.65 -10.47 1.74
C PRO A 67 -19.48 -11.12 0.98
N VAL A 68 -19.79 -12.04 0.06
CA VAL A 68 -18.86 -12.59 -0.93
C VAL A 68 -19.45 -12.38 -2.32
N ALA A 69 -19.08 -11.28 -2.98
CA ALA A 69 -19.68 -10.84 -4.24
C ALA A 69 -18.71 -11.01 -5.40
N HIS A 70 -19.20 -11.42 -6.56
CA HIS A 70 -18.38 -11.55 -7.76
C HIS A 70 -18.59 -10.36 -8.71
N ASP A 71 -17.50 -9.86 -9.28
CA ASP A 71 -17.52 -9.06 -10.49
C ASP A 71 -16.29 -9.36 -11.37
N GLU A 72 -16.40 -9.16 -12.69
CA GLU A 72 -15.30 -9.43 -13.64
C GLU A 72 -14.01 -8.63 -13.35
N PHE A 73 -14.12 -7.46 -12.72
CA PHE A 73 -12.97 -6.62 -12.42
C PHE A 73 -12.21 -7.11 -11.18
N MET A 74 -12.88 -7.40 -10.04
CA MET A 74 -12.20 -7.83 -8.80
C MET A 74 -12.10 -9.35 -8.61
N GLY A 75 -12.92 -10.14 -9.30
CA GLY A 75 -13.16 -11.54 -8.94
C GLY A 75 -14.14 -11.61 -7.77
N TYR A 76 -13.86 -12.46 -6.77
CA TYR A 76 -14.66 -12.58 -5.56
C TYR A 76 -14.21 -11.58 -4.49
N SER A 77 -14.97 -10.52 -4.28
CA SER A 77 -14.76 -9.55 -3.20
C SER A 77 -15.34 -10.04 -1.88
N VAL A 78 -14.55 -9.94 -0.81
CA VAL A 78 -14.87 -10.40 0.55
C VAL A 78 -14.99 -9.18 1.47
N PHE A 79 -16.15 -9.02 2.10
CA PHE A 79 -16.54 -7.79 2.81
C PHE A 79 -16.69 -7.94 4.33
N LYS A 80 -16.87 -9.16 4.84
CA LYS A 80 -17.03 -9.44 6.27
C LYS A 80 -15.67 -9.67 6.94
N ASN A 81 -15.50 -9.17 8.15
CA ASN A 81 -14.25 -9.26 8.91
C ASN A 81 -13.82 -10.70 9.13
N ALA A 82 -14.74 -11.57 9.57
CA ALA A 82 -14.45 -12.98 9.83
C ALA A 82 -14.05 -13.75 8.56
N ASP A 83 -14.67 -13.44 7.42
CA ASP A 83 -14.31 -14.06 6.14
C ASP A 83 -12.94 -13.57 5.65
N VAL A 84 -12.62 -12.27 5.84
CA VAL A 84 -11.29 -11.74 5.54
C VAL A 84 -10.24 -12.39 6.44
N GLN A 85 -10.48 -12.49 7.75
CA GLN A 85 -9.58 -13.18 8.68
C GLN A 85 -9.33 -14.63 8.24
N HIS A 86 -10.39 -15.37 7.87
CA HIS A 86 -10.26 -16.72 7.36
C HIS A 86 -9.35 -16.79 6.12
N VAL A 87 -9.49 -15.85 5.19
CA VAL A 87 -8.60 -15.76 4.01
C VAL A 87 -7.13 -15.54 4.42
N LEU A 88 -6.87 -14.76 5.47
CA LEU A 88 -5.51 -14.49 5.96
C LEU A 88 -4.89 -15.68 6.70
N ASP A 89 -5.72 -16.43 7.44
CA ASP A 89 -5.29 -17.59 8.23
C ASP A 89 -4.95 -18.82 7.36
N HIS A 90 -5.39 -18.84 6.10
CA HIS A 90 -5.22 -19.98 5.19
C HIS A 90 -4.46 -19.59 3.91
N PRO A 91 -3.18 -19.17 4.00
CA PRO A 91 -2.37 -18.78 2.84
C PRO A 91 -2.08 -19.95 1.88
N ASP A 92 -2.25 -21.19 2.33
CA ASP A 92 -2.19 -22.41 1.53
C ASP A 92 -3.38 -22.55 0.56
N ILE A 93 -4.56 -22.06 0.97
CA ILE A 93 -5.78 -22.00 0.14
C ILE A 93 -5.81 -20.70 -0.67
N TYR A 94 -5.43 -19.59 -0.05
CA TYR A 94 -5.48 -18.26 -0.64
C TYR A 94 -4.06 -17.71 -0.80
N SER A 95 -3.46 -18.00 -1.96
CA SER A 95 -2.09 -17.62 -2.29
C SER A 95 -1.93 -16.12 -2.54
N ASN A 96 -0.80 -15.56 -2.12
CA ASN A 96 -0.36 -14.20 -2.42
C ASN A 96 0.29 -14.06 -3.82
N VAL A 97 0.56 -15.17 -4.51
CA VAL A 97 1.16 -15.20 -5.85
C VAL A 97 0.10 -14.86 -6.92
N VAL A 98 -0.30 -13.59 -6.95
CA VAL A 98 -1.36 -13.10 -7.86
C VAL A 98 -0.87 -12.79 -9.28
N SER A 99 0.43 -12.81 -9.50
CA SER A 99 1.09 -12.59 -10.80
C SER A 99 2.49 -13.19 -10.81
N THR A 100 2.80 -13.96 -11.85
CA THR A 100 4.13 -14.57 -12.06
C THR A 100 5.01 -13.78 -13.03
N ARG A 101 4.57 -12.61 -13.48
CA ARG A 101 5.26 -11.81 -14.51
C ARG A 101 6.48 -11.05 -14.00
N HIS A 102 6.43 -10.65 -12.73
CA HIS A 102 7.44 -9.83 -12.07
C HIS A 102 7.59 -10.33 -10.65
N ILE A 103 8.80 -10.28 -10.13
CA ILE A 103 9.04 -10.53 -8.71
C ILE A 103 8.35 -9.43 -7.86
N ALA A 104 7.81 -9.82 -6.71
CA ALA A 104 7.11 -8.93 -5.79
C ALA A 104 7.55 -9.25 -4.35
N VAL A 105 8.79 -8.89 -4.03
CA VAL A 105 9.42 -9.18 -2.73
C VAL A 105 8.79 -8.35 -1.59
N PRO A 106 8.39 -8.96 -0.46
CA PRO A 106 7.94 -10.35 -0.30
C PRO A 106 6.42 -10.51 -0.55
N ASN A 107 5.70 -9.42 -0.79
CA ASN A 107 4.23 -9.36 -0.77
C ASN A 107 3.50 -10.28 -1.78
N GLY A 108 4.14 -10.64 -2.88
CA GLY A 108 3.59 -11.53 -3.90
C GLY A 108 4.21 -12.94 -3.89
N MET A 109 4.68 -13.38 -2.72
CA MET A 109 5.28 -14.71 -2.50
C MET A 109 4.49 -15.44 -1.42
N ASP A 110 4.49 -16.77 -1.46
CA ASP A 110 4.03 -17.61 -0.36
C ASP A 110 5.25 -18.17 0.42
N ALA A 111 5.02 -18.82 1.55
CA ALA A 111 6.07 -19.54 2.25
C ALA A 111 6.52 -20.77 1.42
N PRO A 112 7.82 -21.14 1.47
CA PRO A 112 8.88 -20.61 2.33
C PRO A 112 9.62 -19.37 1.79
N GLU A 113 9.54 -19.04 0.51
CA GLU A 113 10.29 -17.91 -0.09
C GLU A 113 9.94 -16.58 0.58
N HIS A 114 8.65 -16.36 0.84
CA HIS A 114 8.17 -15.20 1.59
C HIS A 114 8.91 -15.05 2.91
N THR A 115 9.04 -16.12 3.68
CA THR A 115 9.64 -16.10 5.03
C THR A 115 11.10 -15.61 4.98
N THR A 116 11.87 -16.05 3.98
CA THR A 116 13.27 -15.62 3.80
C THR A 116 13.37 -14.12 3.56
N PHE A 117 12.60 -13.57 2.62
CA PHE A 117 12.65 -12.13 2.32
C PHE A 117 11.98 -11.27 3.39
N ARG A 118 10.96 -11.81 4.06
CA ARG A 118 10.28 -11.16 5.18
C ARG A 118 11.26 -10.90 6.33
N ALA A 119 12.15 -11.84 6.62
CA ALA A 119 13.17 -11.66 7.67
C ALA A 119 14.10 -10.46 7.39
N VAL A 120 14.49 -10.25 6.13
CA VAL A 120 15.25 -9.05 5.72
C VAL A 120 14.41 -7.79 5.96
N ASN A 121 13.16 -7.82 5.54
CA ASN A 121 12.26 -6.68 5.66
C ASN A 121 12.05 -6.26 7.14
N ASP A 122 11.76 -7.21 8.03
CA ASP A 122 11.43 -6.94 9.43
C ASP A 122 12.60 -6.32 10.23
N LYS A 123 13.85 -6.57 9.83
CA LYS A 123 15.06 -5.98 10.42
C LYS A 123 15.01 -4.44 10.46
N TYR A 124 14.38 -3.81 9.46
CA TYR A 124 14.34 -2.36 9.29
C TYR A 124 13.24 -1.66 10.08
N PHE A 125 12.20 -2.40 10.51
CA PHE A 125 11.01 -1.83 11.16
C PHE A 125 10.91 -2.22 12.64
N THR A 126 12.02 -2.62 13.25
CA THR A 126 12.08 -2.90 14.69
C THR A 126 11.91 -1.63 15.51
N SER A 127 11.34 -1.75 16.72
CA SER A 127 11.18 -0.60 17.61
C SER A 127 12.50 0.09 17.97
N GLU A 128 13.62 -0.64 17.96
CA GLU A 128 14.95 -0.07 18.18
C GLU A 128 15.37 0.84 17.03
N ARG A 129 15.33 0.34 15.79
CA ARG A 129 15.64 1.15 14.61
C ARG A 129 14.74 2.37 14.51
N LEU A 130 13.45 2.21 14.77
CA LEU A 130 12.51 3.33 14.68
C LEU A 130 12.75 4.41 15.74
N ARG A 131 13.22 4.07 16.94
CA ARG A 131 13.63 5.07 17.93
C ARG A 131 14.83 5.91 17.46
N GLU A 132 15.75 5.31 16.71
CA GLU A 132 16.89 6.03 16.13
C GLU A 132 16.46 6.99 15.01
N PHE A 133 15.46 6.60 14.21
CA PHE A 133 14.93 7.43 13.12
C PHE A 133 13.90 8.48 13.59
N GLU A 134 13.22 8.28 14.72
CA GLU A 134 12.17 9.19 15.20
C GLU A 134 12.58 10.68 15.19
N PRO A 135 13.77 11.09 15.70
CA PRO A 135 14.17 12.49 15.68
C PRO A 135 14.21 13.09 14.26
N LYS A 136 14.71 12.34 13.28
CA LYS A 136 14.82 12.78 11.88
C LYS A 136 13.45 12.89 11.23
N ILE A 137 12.57 11.90 11.48
CA ILE A 137 11.19 11.92 11.00
C ILE A 137 10.44 13.10 11.61
N ARG A 138 10.55 13.30 12.93
CA ARG A 138 9.91 14.42 13.63
C ARG A 138 10.35 15.77 13.07
N GLU A 139 11.63 15.94 12.75
CA GLU A 139 12.13 17.17 12.13
C GLU A 139 11.47 17.43 10.77
N VAL A 140 11.37 16.40 9.91
CA VAL A 140 10.66 16.50 8.62
C VAL A 140 9.22 16.93 8.81
N VAL A 141 8.49 16.26 9.71
CA VAL A 141 7.07 16.55 9.99
C VAL A 141 6.90 17.96 10.54
N LYS A 142 7.73 18.35 11.52
CA LYS A 142 7.69 19.68 12.13
C LYS A 142 7.89 20.78 11.09
N ASN A 143 8.86 20.63 10.18
CA ASN A 143 9.13 21.61 9.14
C ASN A 143 7.96 21.72 8.16
N LEU A 144 7.41 20.58 7.72
CA LEU A 144 6.22 20.56 6.85
C LEU A 144 5.01 21.25 7.49
N VAL A 145 4.75 20.98 8.77
CA VAL A 145 3.64 21.61 9.50
C VAL A 145 3.87 23.10 9.74
N ALA A 146 5.14 23.52 9.94
CA ALA A 146 5.50 24.93 10.11
C ALA A 146 5.31 25.74 8.81
N ASP A 147 5.53 25.10 7.65
CA ASP A 147 5.38 25.73 6.34
C ASP A 147 3.91 25.86 5.87
N LEU A 148 2.97 25.20 6.56
CA LEU A 148 1.54 25.30 6.24
C LEU A 148 1.03 26.74 6.47
N PRO A 149 0.32 27.36 5.50
CA PRO A 149 -0.31 28.66 5.68
C PRO A 149 -1.27 28.70 6.88
N ARG A 150 -1.38 29.88 7.51
CA ARG A 150 -2.29 30.13 8.65
C ARG A 150 -3.35 31.15 8.27
N GLY A 151 -4.59 30.93 8.74
CA GLY A 151 -5.73 31.82 8.50
C GLY A 151 -6.23 31.87 7.07
N THR A 152 -5.69 31.04 6.18
CA THR A 152 -6.12 30.89 4.79
C THR A 152 -6.50 29.45 4.51
N GLU A 153 -7.46 29.25 3.60
CA GLU A 153 -7.81 27.93 3.15
C GLU A 153 -6.69 27.32 2.31
N VAL A 154 -6.41 26.03 2.55
CA VAL A 154 -5.48 25.22 1.78
C VAL A 154 -6.06 23.84 1.54
N ASN A 155 -5.78 23.25 0.39
CA ASN A 155 -6.03 21.83 0.14
C ASN A 155 -4.78 21.02 0.52
N VAL A 156 -4.85 20.20 1.57
CA VAL A 156 -3.67 19.42 2.01
C VAL A 156 -3.32 18.25 1.09
N MET A 157 -4.22 17.87 0.19
CA MET A 157 -3.92 16.88 -0.85
C MET A 157 -3.12 17.50 -2.02
N ASP A 158 -3.06 18.84 -2.09
CA ASP A 158 -2.26 19.56 -3.09
C ASP A 158 -0.83 19.79 -2.56
N GLY A 159 -0.05 18.72 -2.56
CA GLY A 159 1.39 18.75 -2.32
C GLY A 159 1.82 18.44 -0.89
N PHE A 160 1.04 18.82 0.14
CA PHE A 160 1.42 18.53 1.53
C PHE A 160 1.46 17.02 1.81
N ALA A 161 0.39 16.29 1.47
CA ALA A 161 0.29 14.85 1.70
C ALA A 161 1.39 14.04 0.99
N GLN A 162 1.70 14.37 -0.27
CA GLN A 162 2.76 13.70 -1.03
C GLN A 162 4.15 14.08 -0.51
N ALA A 163 4.38 15.36 -0.19
CA ALA A 163 5.66 15.80 0.38
C ALA A 163 5.91 15.18 1.77
N TYR A 164 4.86 14.99 2.57
CA TYR A 164 4.92 14.31 3.85
C TYR A 164 5.47 12.89 3.71
N ALA A 165 4.82 12.03 2.93
CA ALA A 165 5.28 10.66 2.72
C ALA A 165 6.67 10.61 2.05
N MET A 166 6.89 11.41 1.00
CA MET A 166 8.14 11.37 0.23
C MET A 166 9.36 11.86 1.03
N ARG A 167 9.22 12.92 1.82
CA ARG A 167 10.36 13.43 2.61
C ARG A 167 10.71 12.51 3.76
N ILE A 168 9.71 11.86 4.37
CA ILE A 168 9.97 10.85 5.38
C ILE A 168 10.64 9.63 4.75
N GLN A 169 10.17 9.15 3.59
CA GLN A 169 10.82 8.08 2.86
C GLN A 169 12.28 8.42 2.52
N ASN A 170 12.53 9.63 2.03
CA ASN A 170 13.90 10.09 1.76
C ASN A 170 14.77 10.07 3.01
N ALA A 171 14.23 10.55 4.13
CA ALA A 171 14.92 10.55 5.41
C ALA A 171 15.24 9.13 5.91
N PHE A 172 14.30 8.20 5.79
CA PHE A 172 14.45 6.80 6.20
C PHE A 172 15.44 6.06 5.30
N MET A 173 15.31 6.21 3.98
CA MET A 173 16.12 5.48 3.00
C MET A 173 17.52 6.07 2.79
N GLY A 174 17.74 7.32 3.21
CA GLY A 174 18.96 8.08 2.95
C GLY A 174 19.02 8.69 1.55
N TRP A 175 17.88 8.92 0.91
CA TRP A 175 17.80 9.42 -0.47
C TRP A 175 17.98 10.93 -0.57
N PRO A 176 18.52 11.44 -1.70
CA PRO A 176 18.63 12.86 -1.95
C PRO A 176 17.27 13.50 -2.24
N ALA A 177 17.09 14.76 -1.85
CA ALA A 177 15.88 15.53 -2.13
C ALA A 177 15.55 15.66 -3.62
N SER A 178 16.53 15.48 -4.52
CA SER A 178 16.32 15.47 -5.97
C SER A 178 15.38 14.36 -6.46
N LEU A 179 15.15 13.32 -5.66
CA LEU A 179 14.21 12.24 -5.99
C LEU A 179 12.76 12.54 -5.60
N GLU A 180 12.50 13.59 -4.81
CA GLU A 180 11.15 13.92 -4.35
C GLU A 180 10.18 14.11 -5.53
N LYS A 181 10.50 15.03 -6.44
CA LYS A 181 9.64 15.30 -7.60
C LYS A 181 9.52 14.10 -8.56
N PRO A 182 10.61 13.43 -9.00
CA PRO A 182 10.50 12.27 -9.88
C PRO A 182 9.64 11.13 -9.32
N LEU A 183 9.75 10.82 -8.03
CA LEU A 183 9.00 9.72 -7.43
C LEU A 183 7.52 10.07 -7.15
N ILE A 184 7.22 11.34 -6.86
CA ILE A 184 5.83 11.83 -6.82
C ILE A 184 5.19 11.76 -8.21
N GLU A 185 5.88 12.19 -9.26
CA GLU A 185 5.36 12.07 -10.63
C GLU A 185 5.19 10.60 -11.05
N TRP A 186 6.11 9.73 -10.62
CA TRP A 186 6.05 8.30 -10.88
C TRP A 186 4.82 7.64 -10.26
N ILE A 187 4.49 7.93 -8.99
CA ILE A 187 3.35 7.29 -8.33
C ILE A 187 2.02 7.70 -8.98
N GLU A 188 1.91 8.94 -9.44
CA GLU A 188 0.75 9.44 -10.18
C GLU A 188 0.57 8.72 -11.53
N LYS A 189 1.66 8.59 -12.32
CA LYS A 189 1.64 7.79 -13.57
C LYS A 189 1.25 6.33 -13.30
N ASN A 190 1.77 5.74 -12.22
CA ASN A 190 1.47 4.37 -11.83
C ASN A 190 -0.01 4.17 -11.48
N ARG A 191 -0.59 5.14 -10.77
CA ARG A 191 -2.02 5.16 -10.42
C ARG A 191 -2.90 5.22 -11.66
N GLU A 192 -2.62 6.15 -12.56
CA GLU A 192 -3.38 6.30 -13.82
C GLU A 192 -3.33 5.03 -14.69
N ALA A 193 -2.13 4.44 -14.83
CA ALA A 193 -1.94 3.24 -15.63
C ALA A 193 -2.67 2.03 -15.02
N THR A 194 -2.65 1.90 -13.69
CA THR A 194 -3.37 0.86 -12.95
C THR A 194 -4.88 0.97 -13.13
N LEU A 195 -5.43 2.18 -13.01
CA LEU A 195 -6.85 2.44 -13.19
C LEU A 195 -7.33 2.07 -14.59
N ARG A 196 -6.56 2.41 -15.62
CA ARG A 196 -6.89 2.10 -17.03
C ARG A 196 -6.62 0.65 -17.43
N ARG A 197 -5.97 -0.16 -16.58
CA ARG A 197 -5.40 -1.47 -16.94
C ARG A 197 -4.48 -1.40 -18.17
N ASP A 198 -3.81 -0.27 -18.34
CA ASP A 198 -2.90 -0.05 -19.45
C ASP A 198 -1.58 -0.78 -19.19
N ARG A 199 -1.48 -2.00 -19.71
CA ARG A 199 -0.33 -2.88 -19.48
C ARG A 199 0.97 -2.33 -20.04
N GLU A 200 0.91 -1.60 -21.14
CA GLU A 200 2.10 -1.01 -21.77
C GLU A 200 2.61 0.12 -20.88
N GLN A 201 1.72 1.00 -20.43
CA GLN A 201 2.08 2.11 -19.57
C GLN A 201 2.57 1.64 -18.19
N ILE A 202 1.93 0.61 -17.60
CA ILE A 202 2.41 -0.03 -16.36
C ILE A 202 3.86 -0.51 -16.53
N GLY A 203 4.18 -1.15 -17.67
CA GLY A 203 5.55 -1.60 -17.95
C GLY A 203 6.56 -0.45 -18.04
N LYS A 204 6.21 0.65 -18.74
CA LYS A 204 7.06 1.84 -18.85
C LYS A 204 7.34 2.50 -17.50
N VAL A 205 6.28 2.67 -16.70
CA VAL A 205 6.36 3.26 -15.36
C VAL A 205 7.19 2.36 -14.43
N ALA A 206 7.09 1.03 -14.56
CA ALA A 206 7.93 0.12 -13.80
C ALA A 206 9.43 0.30 -14.10
N LEU A 207 9.80 0.47 -15.38
CA LEU A 207 11.18 0.70 -15.83
C LEU A 207 11.75 2.05 -15.38
N GLU A 208 10.92 3.10 -15.35
CA GLU A 208 11.33 4.43 -14.86
C GLU A 208 11.83 4.35 -13.41
N PHE A 209 11.07 3.70 -12.53
CA PHE A 209 11.47 3.47 -11.14
C PHE A 209 12.70 2.57 -11.00
N ASP A 210 12.75 1.49 -11.78
CA ASP A 210 13.91 0.58 -11.79
C ASP A 210 15.19 1.34 -12.11
N THR A 211 15.13 2.29 -13.05
CA THR A 211 16.25 3.17 -13.40
C THR A 211 16.70 4.01 -12.20
N TYR A 212 15.77 4.74 -11.54
CA TYR A 212 16.12 5.58 -10.39
C TYR A 212 16.75 4.78 -9.24
N ILE A 213 16.22 3.60 -8.93
CA ILE A 213 16.74 2.80 -7.83
C ILE A 213 18.09 2.20 -8.20
N ARG A 214 18.31 1.71 -9.44
CA ARG A 214 19.62 1.20 -9.85
C ARG A 214 20.71 2.27 -9.78
N GLU A 215 20.42 3.49 -10.22
CA GLU A 215 21.35 4.62 -10.09
C GLU A 215 21.73 4.89 -8.62
N LEU A 216 20.76 4.78 -7.69
CA LEU A 216 21.04 4.87 -6.25
C LEU A 216 21.92 3.72 -5.75
N LEU A 217 21.61 2.48 -6.16
CA LEU A 217 22.39 1.30 -5.75
C LEU A 217 23.85 1.42 -6.22
N ASP A 218 24.07 1.85 -7.47
CA ASP A 218 25.41 2.06 -8.01
C ASP A 218 26.16 3.18 -7.29
N ALA A 219 25.49 4.31 -7.03
CA ALA A 219 26.08 5.39 -6.23
C ALA A 219 26.47 4.93 -4.82
N ARG A 220 25.68 4.05 -4.18
CA ARG A 220 26.00 3.50 -2.85
C ARG A 220 27.15 2.50 -2.90
N ARG A 221 27.30 1.72 -3.96
CA ARG A 221 28.49 0.86 -4.16
C ARG A 221 29.77 1.67 -4.29
N GLU A 222 29.74 2.76 -5.07
CA GLU A 222 30.88 3.65 -5.23
C GLU A 222 31.27 4.32 -3.91
N GLN A 223 30.29 4.82 -3.16
CA GLN A 223 30.52 5.40 -1.84
C GLN A 223 31.09 4.35 -0.87
N ALA A 224 30.55 3.13 -0.88
CA ALA A 224 31.03 2.05 -0.02
C ALA A 224 32.49 1.70 -0.29
N ALA A 225 32.89 1.62 -1.56
CA ALA A 225 34.27 1.41 -1.96
C ALA A 225 35.20 2.54 -1.47
N ALA A 226 34.67 3.76 -1.31
CA ALA A 226 35.38 4.90 -0.74
C ALA A 226 35.36 4.97 0.81
N GLY A 227 34.85 3.93 1.49
CA GLY A 227 34.77 3.86 2.95
C GLY A 227 33.59 4.62 3.57
N ASN A 228 32.56 4.93 2.77
CA ASN A 228 31.37 5.66 3.18
C ASN A 228 30.13 4.87 2.72
N PRO A 229 29.41 4.13 3.58
CA PRO A 229 28.03 4.55 3.81
C PRO A 229 27.42 4.03 5.13
N GLN A 230 26.48 4.76 5.72
CA GLN A 230 25.47 4.16 6.59
C GLN A 230 24.11 4.82 6.33
N ASP A 231 23.39 4.28 5.34
CA ASP A 231 21.94 4.48 5.20
C ASP A 231 21.27 3.14 4.84
N VAL A 232 19.94 3.11 4.94
CA VAL A 232 19.14 1.90 4.71
C VAL A 232 19.35 1.35 3.29
N THR A 233 19.51 2.22 2.29
CA THR A 233 19.76 1.80 0.90
C THR A 233 21.08 1.05 0.76
N ALA A 234 22.14 1.52 1.43
CA ALA A 234 23.42 0.82 1.46
C ALA A 234 23.38 -0.48 2.27
N GLU A 235 22.63 -0.51 3.38
CA GLU A 235 22.47 -1.73 4.18
C GLU A 235 21.86 -2.86 3.33
N LEU A 236 20.84 -2.55 2.51
CA LEU A 236 20.17 -3.54 1.64
C LEU A 236 21.12 -4.22 0.64
N LEU A 237 22.20 -3.55 0.21
CA LEU A 237 23.20 -4.14 -0.70
C LEU A 237 23.99 -5.29 -0.06
N THR A 238 24.04 -5.33 1.26
CA THR A 238 24.82 -6.31 2.03
C THR A 238 23.96 -7.34 2.74
N ASP A 239 22.64 -7.13 2.75
CA ASP A 239 21.70 -8.09 3.31
C ASP A 239 21.69 -9.41 2.54
N THR A 240 21.65 -10.49 3.31
CA THR A 240 21.70 -11.85 2.81
C THR A 240 20.35 -12.53 2.93
N VAL A 241 20.06 -13.38 1.96
CA VAL A 241 18.90 -14.25 1.91
C VAL A 241 19.37 -15.69 1.73
N GLN A 242 18.66 -16.62 2.36
CA GLN A 242 18.87 -18.05 2.19
C GLN A 242 17.52 -18.69 1.83
N LEU A 243 17.34 -18.97 0.55
CA LEU A 243 16.20 -19.73 0.07
C LEU A 243 16.40 -21.22 0.38
N PRO A 244 15.32 -22.02 0.49
CA PRO A 244 15.45 -23.46 0.67
C PRO A 244 16.35 -24.09 -0.39
N ASP A 245 17.18 -25.04 0.04
CA ASP A 245 18.12 -25.78 -0.82
C ASP A 245 19.13 -24.90 -1.59
N GLN A 246 19.36 -23.66 -1.13
CA GLN A 246 20.36 -22.75 -1.68
C GLN A 246 21.33 -22.26 -0.61
N GLU A 247 22.57 -21.98 -1.02
CA GLU A 247 23.56 -21.32 -0.16
C GLU A 247 23.14 -19.87 0.14
N PRO A 248 23.46 -19.33 1.33
CA PRO A 248 23.26 -17.92 1.63
C PRO A 248 23.96 -17.02 0.60
N ARG A 249 23.26 -16.00 0.13
CA ARG A 249 23.80 -15.00 -0.81
C ARG A 249 23.26 -13.62 -0.49
N THR A 250 23.93 -12.59 -1.01
CA THR A 250 23.33 -11.24 -1.00
C THR A 250 22.10 -11.19 -1.91
N MET A 251 21.20 -10.26 -1.64
CA MET A 251 20.10 -9.97 -2.55
C MET A 251 20.63 -9.50 -3.91
N THR A 252 19.90 -9.84 -4.97
CA THR A 252 20.14 -9.32 -6.33
C THR A 252 19.53 -7.92 -6.47
N ASP A 253 20.01 -7.13 -7.43
CA ASP A 253 19.44 -5.80 -7.70
C ASP A 253 17.95 -5.86 -8.03
N GLU A 254 17.49 -6.90 -8.71
CA GLU A 254 16.06 -7.08 -9.02
C GLU A 254 15.23 -7.28 -7.75
N GLU A 255 15.73 -8.05 -6.79
CA GLU A 255 15.09 -8.25 -5.49
C GLU A 255 15.06 -6.96 -4.65
N ILE A 256 16.19 -6.23 -4.61
CA ILE A 256 16.29 -4.96 -3.90
C ILE A 256 15.35 -3.91 -4.51
N VAL A 257 15.36 -3.77 -5.84
CA VAL A 257 14.44 -2.85 -6.54
C VAL A 257 12.99 -3.22 -6.28
N SER A 258 12.66 -4.51 -6.31
CA SER A 258 11.30 -4.98 -6.00
C SER A 258 10.88 -4.66 -4.56
N LEU A 259 11.77 -4.87 -3.59
CA LEU A 259 11.50 -4.58 -2.18
C LEU A 259 11.30 -3.07 -1.96
N ILE A 260 12.21 -2.25 -2.51
CA ILE A 260 12.13 -0.79 -2.43
C ILE A 260 10.88 -0.26 -3.13
N ARG A 261 10.48 -0.85 -4.27
CA ARG A 261 9.22 -0.51 -4.95
C ARG A 261 8.03 -0.76 -4.05
N ASN A 262 8.01 -1.90 -3.36
CA ASN A 262 6.93 -2.25 -2.45
C ASN A 262 6.81 -1.25 -1.29
N TRP A 263 7.95 -0.85 -0.70
CA TRP A 263 7.97 0.18 0.34
C TRP A 263 7.50 1.54 -0.20
N THR A 264 7.99 1.93 -1.38
CA THR A 264 7.64 3.23 -1.98
C THR A 264 6.17 3.35 -2.35
N VAL A 265 5.57 2.29 -2.90
CA VAL A 265 4.13 2.29 -3.20
C VAL A 265 3.31 2.35 -1.92
N GLY A 266 3.70 1.59 -0.88
CA GLY A 266 3.06 1.65 0.43
C GLY A 266 3.11 3.07 0.99
N GLU A 267 4.30 3.65 1.06
CA GLU A 267 4.55 4.99 1.60
C GLU A 267 3.81 6.08 0.82
N LEU A 268 4.13 6.24 -0.46
CA LEU A 268 3.62 7.36 -1.27
C LEU A 268 2.13 7.27 -1.58
N SER A 269 1.52 6.08 -1.48
CA SER A 269 0.08 5.92 -1.69
C SER A 269 -0.70 5.92 -0.37
N THR A 270 -0.33 5.08 0.59
CA THR A 270 -1.14 4.88 1.80
C THR A 270 -0.86 5.93 2.87
N VAL A 271 0.40 6.27 3.13
CA VAL A 271 0.76 7.26 4.17
C VAL A 271 0.37 8.68 3.76
N SER A 272 0.46 9.00 2.47
CA SER A 272 -0.09 10.26 1.94
C SER A 272 -1.62 10.35 2.11
N ALA A 273 -2.36 9.26 1.86
CA ALA A 273 -3.80 9.22 2.12
C ALA A 273 -4.11 9.37 3.63
N CYS A 274 -3.34 8.71 4.50
CA CYS A 274 -3.48 8.84 5.96
C CYS A 274 -3.34 10.30 6.43
N ALA A 275 -2.42 11.07 5.84
CA ALA A 275 -2.25 12.48 6.19
C ALA A 275 -3.52 13.29 5.92
N GLY A 276 -4.15 13.10 4.75
CA GLY A 276 -5.43 13.71 4.41
C GLY A 276 -6.56 13.28 5.36
N ILE A 277 -6.63 11.99 5.67
CA ILE A 277 -7.62 11.42 6.60
C ILE A 277 -7.49 12.04 8.00
N ILE A 278 -6.27 12.12 8.55
CA ILE A 278 -6.02 12.73 9.87
C ILE A 278 -6.41 14.21 9.89
N VAL A 279 -5.99 14.99 8.88
CA VAL A 279 -6.31 16.41 8.81
C VAL A 279 -7.82 16.63 8.72
N ASN A 280 -8.51 15.88 7.87
CA ASN A 280 -9.97 15.92 7.76
C ASN A 280 -10.65 15.55 9.09
N PHE A 281 -10.19 14.48 9.75
CA PHE A 281 -10.74 14.05 11.02
C PHE A 281 -10.61 15.15 12.09
N LEU A 282 -9.42 15.73 12.25
CA LEU A 282 -9.20 16.82 13.21
C LEU A 282 -10.06 18.04 12.89
N ALA A 283 -10.20 18.39 11.61
CA ALA A 283 -11.03 19.49 11.15
C ALA A 283 -12.51 19.30 11.49
N ARG A 284 -13.04 18.08 11.31
CA ARG A 284 -14.45 17.75 11.55
C ARG A 284 -14.78 17.43 13.00
N ASN A 285 -13.78 17.25 13.87
CA ASN A 285 -13.97 16.87 15.27
C ASN A 285 -13.27 17.84 16.24
N PRO A 286 -13.77 19.09 16.39
CA PRO A 286 -13.11 20.11 17.20
C PRO A 286 -13.02 19.76 18.69
N GLN A 287 -13.97 19.01 19.23
CA GLN A 287 -13.93 18.53 20.62
C GLN A 287 -12.79 17.53 20.83
N GLU A 288 -12.63 16.59 19.91
CA GLU A 288 -11.56 15.60 19.96
C GLU A 288 -10.19 16.24 19.70
N GLN A 289 -10.13 17.21 18.79
CA GLN A 289 -8.94 18.03 18.58
C GLN A 289 -8.49 18.74 19.86
N ALA A 290 -9.42 19.30 20.63
CA ALA A 290 -9.12 19.93 21.92
C ALA A 290 -8.63 18.91 22.96
N ARG A 291 -9.34 17.79 23.11
CA ARG A 291 -8.98 16.69 24.02
C ARG A 291 -7.58 16.14 23.75
N LEU A 292 -7.27 15.85 22.48
CA LEU A 292 -5.96 15.35 22.08
C LEU A 292 -4.86 16.39 22.33
N ARG A 293 -5.14 17.68 22.10
CA ARG A 293 -4.18 18.75 22.40
C ARG A 293 -3.86 18.83 23.89
N GLU A 294 -4.86 18.68 24.76
CA GLU A 294 -4.66 18.65 26.22
C GLU A 294 -3.78 17.46 26.66
N SER A 295 -3.91 16.31 25.99
CA SER A 295 -3.13 15.10 26.29
C SER A 295 -1.64 15.17 25.91
N LEU A 296 -1.18 16.18 25.13
CA LEU A 296 0.20 16.27 24.65
C LEU A 296 1.26 16.27 25.77
N GLY A 297 0.88 16.70 26.98
CA GLY A 297 1.75 16.70 28.16
C GLY A 297 1.82 15.37 28.93
N GLU A 298 0.95 14.41 28.59
CA GLU A 298 0.75 13.17 29.35
C GLU A 298 1.43 11.95 28.68
N GLY A 299 2.13 12.19 27.56
CA GLY A 299 2.73 11.16 26.73
C GLY A 299 2.02 11.06 25.38
N HIS A 300 2.06 9.87 24.77
CA HIS A 300 1.60 9.69 23.40
C HIS A 300 0.54 8.59 23.24
N ALA A 301 0.03 8.03 24.35
CA ALA A 301 -0.93 6.94 24.33
C ALA A 301 -2.27 7.35 23.71
N GLU A 302 -2.80 8.52 24.08
CA GLU A 302 -4.08 9.04 23.56
C GLU A 302 -4.04 9.31 22.06
N ILE A 303 -2.95 9.92 21.59
CA ILE A 303 -2.74 10.19 20.17
C ILE A 303 -2.57 8.88 19.39
N ALA A 304 -1.82 7.91 19.93
CA ALA A 304 -1.67 6.61 19.28
C ALA A 304 -3.03 5.88 19.18
N ALA A 305 -3.82 5.88 20.25
CA ALA A 305 -5.15 5.28 20.27
C ALA A 305 -6.11 5.95 19.26
N ALA A 306 -6.04 7.28 19.15
CA ALA A 306 -6.79 8.02 18.14
C ALA A 306 -6.36 7.66 16.72
N VAL A 307 -5.06 7.57 16.44
CA VAL A 307 -4.54 7.16 15.13
C VAL A 307 -5.07 5.77 14.75
N GLU A 308 -4.98 4.78 15.63
CA GLU A 308 -5.48 3.42 15.34
C GLU A 308 -6.96 3.43 14.95
N GLU A 309 -7.79 4.15 15.71
CA GLU A 309 -9.23 4.18 15.48
C GLU A 309 -9.63 4.98 14.23
N ILE A 310 -8.93 6.09 13.93
CA ILE A 310 -9.16 6.86 12.71
C ILE A 310 -8.83 6.00 11.49
N MET A 311 -7.70 5.29 11.49
CA MET A 311 -7.31 4.42 10.39
C MET A 311 -8.25 3.22 10.24
N ARG A 312 -8.79 2.67 11.34
CA ARG A 312 -9.83 1.63 11.27
C ARG A 312 -11.10 2.12 10.57
N LEU A 313 -11.55 3.33 10.90
CA LEU A 313 -12.77 3.91 10.33
C LEU A 313 -12.60 4.30 8.85
N GLU A 314 -11.41 4.79 8.52
CA GLU A 314 -11.02 5.25 7.18
C GLU A 314 -9.72 4.57 6.75
N ASP A 315 -9.84 3.35 6.21
CA ASP A 315 -8.70 2.57 5.74
C ASP A 315 -8.00 3.26 4.56
N PRO A 316 -6.68 3.51 4.62
CA PRO A 316 -5.93 4.13 3.52
C PRO A 316 -5.69 3.18 2.34
N LEU A 317 -5.75 1.87 2.57
CA LEU A 317 -5.66 0.82 1.56
C LEU A 317 -6.98 0.07 1.46
N VAL A 318 -7.65 0.13 0.30
CA VAL A 318 -9.00 -0.44 0.18
C VAL A 318 -8.99 -1.96 0.10
N THR A 319 -8.12 -2.52 -0.74
CA THR A 319 -8.17 -3.94 -1.08
C THR A 319 -6.80 -4.58 -1.22
N ASN A 320 -6.75 -5.89 -1.03
CA ASN A 320 -5.62 -6.72 -1.39
C ASN A 320 -6.11 -8.01 -2.08
N ARG A 321 -5.23 -8.70 -2.80
CA ARG A 321 -5.63 -9.80 -3.69
C ARG A 321 -5.01 -11.12 -3.25
N ARG A 322 -5.75 -12.19 -3.50
CA ARG A 322 -5.34 -13.59 -3.40
C ARG A 322 -5.76 -14.35 -4.65
N VAL A 323 -5.19 -15.53 -4.83
CA VAL A 323 -5.68 -16.52 -5.80
C VAL A 323 -5.94 -17.83 -5.06
N THR A 324 -7.09 -18.45 -5.29
CA THR A 324 -7.40 -19.76 -4.70
C THR A 324 -6.52 -20.86 -5.33
N THR A 325 -5.96 -21.74 -4.51
CA THR A 325 -5.17 -22.89 -4.97
C THR A 325 -6.03 -24.12 -5.24
N GLU A 326 -7.19 -24.20 -4.60
CA GLU A 326 -8.18 -25.27 -4.74
C GLU A 326 -9.62 -24.71 -4.72
N ASP A 327 -10.61 -25.57 -5.02
CA ASP A 327 -12.02 -25.24 -4.87
C ASP A 327 -12.35 -25.08 -3.36
N THR A 328 -12.96 -23.97 -2.98
CA THR A 328 -13.26 -23.67 -1.57
C THR A 328 -14.65 -23.06 -1.40
N VAL A 329 -15.12 -22.96 -0.15
CA VAL A 329 -16.38 -22.31 0.21
C VAL A 329 -16.10 -21.23 1.24
N LEU A 330 -16.47 -19.98 0.93
CA LEU A 330 -16.30 -18.81 1.79
C LEU A 330 -17.60 -18.02 1.87
N GLY A 331 -18.04 -17.61 3.06
CA GLY A 331 -19.31 -16.88 3.23
C GLY A 331 -20.53 -17.58 2.61
N GLY A 332 -20.52 -18.93 2.56
CA GLY A 332 -21.57 -19.74 1.93
C GLY A 332 -21.52 -19.80 0.39
N ARG A 333 -20.48 -19.25 -0.25
CA ARG A 333 -20.31 -19.25 -1.70
C ARG A 333 -19.13 -20.12 -2.13
N THR A 334 -19.37 -20.97 -3.13
CA THR A 334 -18.32 -21.77 -3.75
C THR A 334 -17.43 -20.89 -4.63
N ILE A 335 -16.12 -20.95 -4.41
CA ILE A 335 -15.09 -20.25 -5.17
C ILE A 335 -14.20 -21.32 -5.83
N PRO A 336 -14.18 -21.41 -7.17
CA PRO A 336 -13.35 -22.38 -7.87
C PRO A 336 -11.85 -22.12 -7.64
N ALA A 337 -11.02 -23.14 -7.81
CA ALA A 337 -9.57 -23.01 -7.88
C ALA A 337 -9.13 -22.01 -8.97
N ASN A 338 -7.99 -21.35 -8.76
CA ASN A 338 -7.44 -20.31 -9.63
C ASN A 338 -8.34 -19.08 -9.80
N SER A 339 -9.25 -18.84 -8.85
CA SER A 339 -10.09 -17.64 -8.83
C SER A 339 -9.40 -16.50 -8.11
N ARG A 340 -9.58 -15.27 -8.61
CA ARG A 340 -9.15 -14.07 -7.89
C ARG A 340 -10.10 -13.83 -6.71
N VAL A 341 -9.52 -13.73 -5.52
CA VAL A 341 -10.21 -13.30 -4.31
C VAL A 341 -9.64 -11.93 -3.93
N THR A 342 -10.52 -10.98 -3.65
CA THR A 342 -10.15 -9.62 -3.25
C THR A 342 -10.70 -9.38 -1.86
N ILE A 343 -9.83 -9.25 -0.87
CA ILE A 343 -10.24 -8.81 0.47
C ILE A 343 -10.43 -7.30 0.49
N ASN A 344 -11.49 -6.83 1.13
CA ASN A 344 -11.82 -5.42 1.28
C ASN A 344 -11.61 -5.00 2.74
N TRP A 345 -10.49 -4.32 3.01
CA TRP A 345 -10.09 -3.88 4.35
C TRP A 345 -11.10 -2.88 4.90
N SER A 346 -11.44 -1.86 4.10
CA SER A 346 -12.36 -0.79 4.49
C SER A 346 -13.71 -1.33 4.95
N SER A 347 -14.20 -2.41 4.33
CA SER A 347 -15.42 -3.08 4.75
C SER A 347 -15.24 -3.90 6.02
N ALA A 348 -14.16 -4.70 6.08
CA ALA A 348 -13.89 -5.59 7.21
C ALA A 348 -13.66 -4.81 8.52
N ASN A 349 -13.01 -3.66 8.44
CA ASN A 349 -12.76 -2.81 9.60
C ASN A 349 -13.98 -2.00 10.04
N ARG A 350 -15.07 -2.00 9.26
CA ARG A 350 -16.35 -1.35 9.57
C ARG A 350 -17.48 -2.37 9.82
N ASP A 351 -17.13 -3.64 9.96
CA ASP A 351 -18.10 -4.72 10.15
C ASP A 351 -18.74 -4.69 11.54
N GLU A 352 -20.06 -4.54 11.56
CA GLU A 352 -20.87 -4.48 12.77
C GLU A 352 -20.89 -5.81 13.54
N ASP A 353 -20.55 -6.93 12.89
CA ASP A 353 -20.40 -8.23 13.57
C ASP A 353 -19.05 -8.35 14.31
N ALA A 354 -18.06 -7.51 13.96
CA ALA A 354 -16.73 -7.52 14.57
C ALA A 354 -16.55 -6.40 15.61
N PHE A 355 -17.22 -5.26 15.41
CA PHE A 355 -17.07 -4.08 16.25
C PHE A 355 -18.44 -3.56 16.70
N GLU A 356 -18.63 -3.44 18.02
CA GLU A 356 -19.77 -2.70 18.57
C GLU A 356 -19.72 -1.24 18.12
N ASP A 357 -20.87 -0.72 17.69
CA ASP A 357 -21.00 0.61 17.08
C ASP A 357 -19.87 0.89 16.07
N ALA A 358 -19.65 -0.04 15.13
CA ALA A 358 -18.48 -0.07 14.24
C ALA A 358 -18.17 1.24 13.51
N LEU A 359 -19.18 2.07 13.27
CA LEU A 359 -19.06 3.34 12.53
C LEU A 359 -18.80 4.55 13.45
N THR A 360 -18.89 4.37 14.76
CA THR A 360 -18.64 5.41 15.77
C THR A 360 -17.18 5.40 16.16
N TYR A 361 -16.57 6.58 16.19
CA TYR A 361 -15.22 6.79 16.70
C TYR A 361 -15.16 6.49 18.20
N ASN A 362 -14.33 5.51 18.56
CA ASN A 362 -13.98 5.19 19.93
C ASN A 362 -12.48 4.83 20.01
N PRO A 363 -11.60 5.75 20.47
CA PRO A 363 -10.16 5.50 20.51
C PRO A 363 -9.78 4.38 21.50
N HIS A 364 -10.65 4.05 22.45
CA HIS A 364 -10.40 3.05 23.47
C HIS A 364 -11.10 1.71 23.21
N ARG A 365 -11.64 1.49 22.00
CA ARG A 365 -12.23 0.19 21.65
C ARG A 365 -11.17 -0.91 21.63
N ASP A 366 -11.61 -2.16 21.78
CA ASP A 366 -10.77 -3.30 21.47
C ASP A 366 -10.41 -3.31 19.97
N GLN A 367 -9.11 -3.29 19.67
CA GLN A 367 -8.54 -3.29 18.32
C GLN A 367 -8.12 -4.69 17.88
N SER A 368 -8.40 -5.75 18.65
CA SER A 368 -7.97 -7.13 18.35
C SER A 368 -8.44 -7.67 16.99
N ARG A 369 -9.51 -7.11 16.43
CA ARG A 369 -10.08 -7.45 15.12
C ARG A 369 -9.76 -6.45 14.01
N ASN A 370 -8.95 -5.43 14.31
CA ASN A 370 -8.57 -4.41 13.35
C ASN A 370 -7.54 -4.96 12.36
N LEU A 371 -7.90 -4.91 11.08
CA LEU A 371 -7.14 -5.43 9.95
C LEU A 371 -6.57 -4.33 9.06
N VAL A 372 -6.49 -3.07 9.52
CA VAL A 372 -5.93 -1.94 8.74
C VAL A 372 -4.52 -2.24 8.25
N TYR A 373 -3.74 -2.97 9.05
CA TYR A 373 -2.39 -3.43 8.71
C TYR A 373 -2.34 -4.88 8.22
N GLY A 374 -3.48 -5.51 7.95
CA GLY A 374 -3.58 -6.95 7.68
C GLY A 374 -3.23 -7.82 8.89
N ASP A 375 -3.06 -9.11 8.66
CA ASP A 375 -2.71 -10.10 9.68
C ASP A 375 -1.94 -11.30 9.06
N GLY A 376 -1.44 -12.19 9.91
CA GLY A 376 -0.73 -13.41 9.53
C GLY A 376 0.66 -13.13 8.97
N ILE A 377 1.16 -14.05 8.13
CA ILE A 377 2.53 -13.93 7.58
C ILE A 377 2.72 -12.66 6.72
N HIS A 378 1.64 -12.09 6.20
CA HIS A 378 1.65 -10.88 5.38
C HIS A 378 1.20 -9.60 6.11
N VAL A 379 1.12 -9.61 7.45
CA VAL A 379 0.90 -8.38 8.24
C VAL A 379 1.89 -7.30 7.81
N CYS A 380 1.41 -6.07 7.63
CA CYS A 380 2.20 -4.97 7.09
C CYS A 380 3.48 -4.77 7.91
N PRO A 381 4.66 -4.96 7.32
CA PRO A 381 5.89 -4.81 8.07
C PRO A 381 6.21 -3.35 8.39
N GLY A 382 5.71 -2.41 7.59
CA GLY A 382 5.84 -0.97 7.83
C GLY A 382 4.86 -0.42 8.87
N ALA A 383 3.98 -1.25 9.44
CA ALA A 383 2.98 -0.79 10.42
C ALA A 383 3.58 -0.03 11.62
N PRO A 384 4.72 -0.45 12.20
CA PRO A 384 5.36 0.32 13.28
C PRO A 384 5.84 1.71 12.83
N LEU A 385 6.35 1.83 11.60
CA LEU A 385 6.80 3.10 11.02
C LEU A 385 5.61 4.02 10.72
N ALA A 386 4.57 3.49 10.04
CA ALA A 386 3.35 4.25 9.77
C ALA A 386 2.73 4.80 11.05
N ARG A 387 2.60 3.97 12.11
CA ARG A 387 2.09 4.43 13.41
C ARG A 387 2.94 5.55 14.03
N LEU A 388 4.26 5.42 13.95
CA LEU A 388 5.19 6.46 14.41
C LEU A 388 4.93 7.77 13.65
N GLU A 389 4.96 7.73 12.33
CA GLU A 389 4.83 8.92 11.49
C GLU A 389 3.47 9.62 11.63
N LEU A 390 2.38 8.86 11.68
CA LEU A 390 1.03 9.40 11.83
C LEU A 390 0.81 10.03 13.20
N ARG A 391 1.35 9.40 14.25
CA ARG A 391 1.40 9.98 15.60
C ARG A 391 2.18 11.29 15.62
N LEU A 392 3.36 11.31 15.00
CA LEU A 392 4.18 12.53 14.89
C LEU A 392 3.44 13.64 14.12
N LEU A 393 2.76 13.31 13.03
CA LEU A 393 1.94 14.25 12.27
C LEU A 393 0.86 14.87 13.16
N MET A 394 0.10 14.04 13.87
CA MET A 394 -0.96 14.51 14.76
C MET A 394 -0.40 15.37 15.90
N GLU A 395 0.70 14.95 16.54
CA GLU A 395 1.38 15.72 17.58
C GLU A 395 1.82 17.11 17.08
N GLU A 396 2.52 17.18 15.95
CA GLU A 396 3.05 18.44 15.45
C GLU A 396 1.93 19.37 14.93
N LEU A 397 0.88 18.83 14.30
CA LEU A 397 -0.32 19.61 13.94
C LEU A 397 -0.98 20.23 15.17
N LEU A 398 -1.21 19.45 16.24
CA LEU A 398 -1.87 19.91 17.46
C LEU A 398 -1.02 20.93 18.24
N LYS A 399 0.32 20.80 18.21
CA LYS A 399 1.26 21.76 18.82
C LYS A 399 1.33 23.08 18.04
N ALA A 400 1.34 23.02 16.72
CA ALA A 400 1.61 24.17 15.86
C ALA A 400 0.37 24.99 15.48
N THR A 401 -0.84 24.51 15.82
CA THR A 401 -2.12 25.13 15.44
C THR A 401 -3.04 25.28 16.64
N LYS A 402 -3.83 26.38 16.66
CA LYS A 402 -4.88 26.59 17.67
C LYS A 402 -6.17 25.88 17.30
N SER A 403 -6.45 25.82 16.00
CA SER A 403 -7.62 25.17 15.44
C SER A 403 -7.30 24.66 14.04
N ILE A 404 -7.86 23.51 13.70
CA ILE A 404 -8.00 23.04 12.33
C ILE A 404 -9.50 22.98 12.08
N VAL A 405 -9.97 23.66 11.03
CA VAL A 405 -11.40 23.68 10.66
C VAL A 405 -11.57 23.38 9.18
N PRO A 406 -12.73 22.85 8.75
CA PRO A 406 -13.00 22.64 7.33
C PRO A 406 -12.94 23.99 6.58
N GLY A 407 -12.57 23.92 5.31
CA GLY A 407 -12.68 25.07 4.40
C GLY A 407 -14.12 25.53 4.21
N ASP A 408 -14.31 26.62 3.47
CA ASP A 408 -15.64 27.12 3.15
C ASP A 408 -16.41 26.09 2.30
N GLU A 409 -17.59 25.71 2.78
CA GLU A 409 -18.48 24.74 2.14
C GLU A 409 -19.68 25.40 1.42
N SER A 410 -19.67 26.73 1.28
CA SER A 410 -20.75 27.48 0.63
C SER A 410 -20.96 27.11 -0.84
N ASP A 411 -19.86 26.98 -1.61
CA ASP A 411 -19.89 26.69 -3.04
C ASP A 411 -19.60 25.22 -3.39
N ALA A 412 -18.77 24.53 -2.60
CA ALA A 412 -18.37 23.14 -2.81
C ALA A 412 -18.04 22.46 -1.46
N PRO A 413 -18.16 21.13 -1.33
CA PRO A 413 -17.73 20.42 -0.12
C PRO A 413 -16.25 20.65 0.21
N ALA A 414 -15.88 20.69 1.49
CA ALA A 414 -14.48 20.82 1.89
C ALA A 414 -13.66 19.58 1.56
N THR A 415 -14.31 18.43 1.30
CA THR A 415 -13.66 17.18 0.93
C THR A 415 -14.27 16.53 -0.29
N GLU A 416 -13.42 15.94 -1.13
CA GLU A 416 -13.83 15.03 -2.20
C GLU A 416 -13.20 13.67 -1.98
N ASN A 417 -13.99 12.61 -2.11
CA ASN A 417 -13.50 11.25 -1.94
C ASN A 417 -12.54 10.89 -3.07
N ALA A 418 -11.47 10.18 -2.71
CA ALA A 418 -10.62 9.54 -3.69
C ALA A 418 -11.41 8.46 -4.46
N THR A 419 -10.98 8.18 -5.68
CA THR A 419 -11.56 7.13 -6.53
C THR A 419 -10.61 5.93 -6.61
N TYR A 420 -11.15 4.76 -6.90
CA TYR A 420 -10.38 3.51 -6.90
C TYR A 420 -9.20 3.66 -7.88
N PRO A 421 -7.98 3.19 -7.56
CA PRO A 421 -7.62 2.24 -6.50
C PRO A 421 -7.27 2.83 -5.12
N ILE A 422 -7.37 4.14 -4.95
CA ILE A 422 -7.01 4.81 -3.69
C ILE A 422 -8.24 5.04 -2.81
N SER A 423 -8.00 5.16 -1.51
CA SER A 423 -8.98 5.47 -0.46
C SER A 423 -8.79 6.88 0.09
N GLY A 424 -9.65 7.28 1.01
CA GLY A 424 -9.60 8.60 1.64
C GLY A 424 -10.10 9.68 0.68
N TYR A 425 -9.28 10.72 0.48
CA TYR A 425 -9.72 11.94 -0.16
C TYR A 425 -8.79 12.36 -1.31
N SER A 426 -9.37 12.84 -2.42
CA SER A 426 -8.63 13.57 -3.46
C SER A 426 -8.46 15.05 -3.10
N THR A 427 -9.32 15.57 -2.23
CA THR A 427 -9.33 16.97 -1.80
C THR A 427 -9.69 17.05 -0.33
N VAL A 428 -8.92 17.82 0.44
CA VAL A 428 -9.19 18.15 1.85
C VAL A 428 -8.84 19.61 2.07
N ARG A 429 -9.83 20.49 1.93
CA ARG A 429 -9.73 21.93 2.16
C ARG A 429 -9.93 22.24 3.63
N VAL A 430 -8.97 22.91 4.24
CA VAL A 430 -8.99 23.27 5.67
C VAL A 430 -8.36 24.65 5.89
N VAL A 431 -8.69 25.26 7.02
CA VAL A 431 -8.02 26.46 7.54
C VAL A 431 -7.29 26.10 8.83
N PHE A 432 -5.99 26.35 8.88
CA PHE A 432 -5.17 26.22 10.09
C PHE A 432 -5.11 27.57 10.83
N GLY A 433 -5.50 27.59 12.10
CA GLY A 433 -5.58 28.79 12.95
C GLY A 433 -4.48 28.91 14.02
#